data_AF-A0A945FGI5-F1
#
_entry.id   AF-A0A945FGI5-F1
#
_cell.length_a   1.000
_cell.length_b   1.000
_cell.length_c   1.000
_cell.angle_alpha   90.00
_cell.angle_beta   90.00
_cell.angle_gamma   90.00
#
_symmetry.space_group_name_H-M   'P 1'
#
loop_
_entity.id
_entity.type
_entity.pdbx_description
1 polymer ?
#
loop_
_entity_poly.entity_id
_entity_poly.type
_entity_poly.pdbx_seq_one_letter_code
_entity_poly.pdbx_strand_id
1 'polypeptide(L)' 'MNEKADEIKKKYAYRQMILKGQIKLNRKSAVKLIGPDTAYHLYSQKESAKKKQ' A
#
# COMPACT_ATOMS: atom_id res chain seq x y z
N MET A 1 13.59 -11.17 -19.95
CA MET A 1 13.00 -10.88 -18.62
C MET A 1 12.08 -9.69 -18.78
N ASN A 2 10.82 -9.78 -18.33
CA ASN A 2 9.83 -8.73 -18.57
C ASN A 2 9.79 -7.81 -17.34
N GLU A 3 10.62 -6.77 -17.32
CA GLU A 3 10.85 -5.87 -16.18
C GLU A 3 9.55 -5.26 -15.63
N LYS A 4 8.58 -5.01 -16.51
CA LYS A 4 7.24 -4.52 -16.15
C LYS A 4 6.47 -5.51 -15.28
N ALA A 5 6.61 -6.82 -15.51
CA ALA A 5 5.91 -7.84 -14.73
C ALA A 5 6.48 -7.96 -13.31
N ASP A 6 7.80 -7.79 -13.16
CA ASP A 6 8.47 -7.85 -11.86
C ASP A 6 8.11 -6.64 -10.98
N GLU A 7 8.04 -5.45 -11.58
CA GLU A 7 7.61 -4.24 -10.89
C GLU A 7 6.17 -4.35 -10.38
N ILE A 8 5.26 -4.89 -11.19
CA ILE A 8 3.86 -5.12 -10.80
C ILE A 8 3.80 -6.10 -9.62
N LYS A 9 4.55 -7.22 -9.68
CA LYS A 9 4.62 -8.19 -8.57
C LYS A 9 5.09 -7.54 -7.28
N LYS A 10 6.13 -6.71 -7.33
CA LYS A 10 6.64 -5.97 -6.16
C LYS A 10 5.58 -5.04 -5.57
N LYS A 11 4.91 -4.24 -6.40
CA LYS A 11 3.81 -3.35 -5.97
C LYS A 11 2.70 -4.13 -5.27
N TYR A 12 2.29 -5.28 -5.81
CA TYR A 12 1.30 -6.15 -5.20
C TYR A 12 1.76 -6.74 -3.86
N ALA A 13 3.02 -7.20 -3.77
CA ALA A 13 3.59 -7.74 -2.55
C ALA A 13 3.59 -6.69 -1.42
N TYR A 14 4.05 -5.47 -1.71
CA TYR A 14 4.03 -4.37 -0.73
C TYR A 14 2.61 -4.01 -0.30
N ARG A 15 1.66 -3.95 -1.24
CA ARG A 15 0.25 -3.70 -0.92
C ARG A 15 -0.27 -4.72 0.09
N GLN A 16 0.00 -6.01 -0.13
CA GLN A 16 -0.42 -7.08 0.78
C GLN A 16 0.22 -6.96 2.17
N MET A 17 1.52 -6.68 2.24
CA MET A 17 2.21 -6.50 3.53
C MET A 17 1.68 -5.32 4.34
N ILE A 18 1.33 -4.21 3.66
CA ILE A 18 0.76 -3.03 4.33
C ILE A 18 -0.68 -3.34 4.81
N LEU A 19 -1.50 -4.02 3.99
CA LEU A 19 -2.85 -4.44 4.36
C LEU A 19 -2.86 -5.39 5.55
N LYS A 20 -1.93 -6.35 5.58
CA LYS A 20 -1.75 -7.28 6.69
C LYS A 20 -1.17 -6.62 7.96
N GLY A 21 -0.79 -5.34 7.89
CA GLY A 21 -0.19 -4.61 9.01
C GLY A 21 1.25 -5.03 9.34
N GLN A 22 1.88 -5.86 8.50
CA GLN A 22 3.28 -6.30 8.67
C GLN A 22 4.26 -5.14 8.49
N ILE A 23 3.87 -4.13 7.70
CA ILE A 23 4.66 -2.93 7.49
C ILE A 23 3.82 -1.70 7.88
N LYS A 24 4.32 -0.93 8.86
CA LYS A 24 3.84 0.42 9.15
C LYS A 24 4.65 1.42 8.32
N LEU A 25 4.07 1.87 7.21
CA LEU A 25 4.59 2.99 6.44
C LEU A 25 3.78 4.26 6.76
N ASN A 26 4.38 5.41 6.48
CA ASN A 26 3.64 6.66 6.39
C ASN A 26 3.00 6.78 4.99
N ARG A 27 1.89 7.51 4.86
CA ARG A 27 1.15 7.68 3.60
C ARG A 27 2.07 8.12 2.46
N LYS A 28 2.97 9.09 2.71
CA LYS A 28 3.95 9.57 1.72
C LYS A 28 4.85 8.46 1.16
N SER A 29 5.31 7.54 2.02
CA SER A 29 6.17 6.44 1.61
C SER A 29 5.39 5.37 0.85
N ALA A 30 4.15 5.10 1.26
CA ALA A 30 3.26 4.19 0.52
C ALA A 30 2.97 4.70 -0.89
N VAL A 31 2.73 6.01 -1.07
CA VAL A 31 2.52 6.62 -2.40
C VAL A 31 3.68 6.34 -3.34
N LYS A 32 4.93 6.42 -2.86
CA LYS A 32 6.13 6.12 -3.67
C LYS A 32 6.25 4.63 -4.04
N LEU A 33 5.76 3.73 -3.17
CA LEU A 33 5.91 2.28 -3.33
C LEU A 33 4.81 1.63 -4.17
N ILE A 34 3.55 1.96 -3.90
CA ILE A 34 2.36 1.31 -4.50
C ILE A 34 1.54 2.25 -5.38
N GLY A 35 1.98 3.51 -5.51
CA GLY A 35 1.30 4.56 -6.27
C GLY A 35 0.30 5.37 -5.43
N PRO A 36 -0.05 6.59 -5.91
CA PRO A 36 -0.90 7.52 -5.17
C PRO A 36 -2.33 7.02 -4.96
N ASP A 37 -2.93 6.40 -5.97
CA ASP A 37 -4.30 5.88 -5.92
C ASP A 37 -4.44 4.74 -4.89
N THR A 38 -3.61 3.71 -5.02
CA THR A 38 -3.57 2.57 -4.10
C THR A 38 -3.30 3.01 -2.67
N ALA A 39 -2.36 3.95 -2.47
CA ALA A 39 -2.05 4.48 -1.15
C ALA A 39 -3.20 5.31 -0.57
N TYR A 40 -3.90 6.10 -1.39
CA TYR A 40 -5.09 6.83 -0.94
C TYR A 40 -6.16 5.87 -0.44
N HIS A 41 -6.51 4.86 -1.25
CA HIS A 41 -7.57 3.91 -0.90
C HIS A 41 -7.22 3.08 0.34
N LEU A 42 -5.95 2.71 0.51
CA LEU A 42 -5.49 1.93 1.65
C LEU A 42 -5.51 2.74 2.97
N TYR A 43 -5.04 3.99 2.94
CA TYR A 43 -4.97 4.82 4.15
C TYR A 43 -6.32 5.48 4.49
N SER A 44 -7.13 5.80 3.48
CA SER A 44 -8.50 6.29 3.67
C SER A 44 -9.34 5.27 4.43
N GLN A 45 -9.33 3.99 4.01
CA GLN A 45 -10.01 2.91 4.73
C GLN A 45 -9.47 2.70 6.16
N LYS A 46 -8.15 2.87 6.34
CA LYS A 46 -7.51 2.73 7.65
C LYS A 46 -7.90 3.86 8.62
N GLU A 47 -8.07 5.09 8.13
CA GLU A 47 -8.62 6.20 8.91
C GLU A 47 -10.06 5.93 9.35
N SER A 48 -10.90 5.37 8.47
CA SER A 48 -12.26 4.95 8.83
C SER A 48 -12.29 3.85 9.89
N ALA A 49 -11.37 2.88 9.79
CA ALA A 49 -11.26 1.78 10.76
C ALA A 49 -10.78 2.24 12.14
N LYS A 50 -9.92 3.26 12.20
CA LYS A 50 -9.41 3.83 13.47
C LYS A 50 -10.46 4.67 14.21
N LYS A 51 -11.50 5.13 13.52
CA LYS A 51 -12.60 5.95 14.06
C LYS A 51 -13.70 5.13 14.75
N LYS A 52 -13.57 3.80 14.79
CA LYS A 52 -14.58 2.87 15.33
C LYS A 52 -14.18 2.20 16.65
N GLN A 53 -13.18 2.74 17.34
CA GLN A 53 -12.85 2.40 18.73
C GLN A 53 -13.36 3.49 19.68
#